data_AF-A0AAD6QDH7-F1
#
_entry.id   AF-A0AAD6QDH7-F1
#
_cell.length_a   1.000
_cell.length_b   1.000
_cell.length_c   1.000
_cell.angle_alpha   90.00
_cell.angle_beta   90.00
_cell.angle_gamma   90.00
#
_symmetry.space_group_name_H-M   'P 1'
#
loop_
_entity.id
_entity.type
_entity.pdbx_description
1 polymer ?
#
loop_
_entity_poly.entity_id
_entity_poly.type
_entity_poly.pdbx_seq_one_letter_code
_entity_poly.pdbx_strand_id
1 'polypeptide(L)'
;MVERNYEPPANWMEWEKRYFTSYDSLICEMMGFLQSQLMDTRPGLALGFIALISLSVPMATAMMFFHFSEMFKTALDGLPGLN
;
A
#
# COMPACT_ATOMS: atom_id res chain seq x y z
N MET A 1 -20.47 -26.56 -0.25
CA MET A 1 -19.12 -26.55 0.34
C MET A 1 -19.27 -26.98 1.79
N VAL A 2 -18.37 -27.80 2.32
CA VAL A 2 -18.54 -28.44 3.64
C VAL A 2 -18.22 -27.43 4.74
N GLU A 3 -19.27 -26.91 5.36
CA GLU A 3 -19.24 -25.96 6.46
C GLU A 3 -19.11 -26.74 7.77
N ARG A 4 -17.89 -27.22 8.06
CA ARG A 4 -17.60 -28.03 9.26
C ARG A 4 -17.01 -27.13 10.34
N ASN A 5 -17.83 -26.90 11.38
CA ASN A 5 -17.52 -26.25 12.66
C ASN A 5 -17.06 -24.78 12.56
N TYR A 6 -18.02 -23.85 12.63
CA TYR A 6 -17.79 -22.42 12.91
C TYR A 6 -17.43 -22.17 14.38
N GLU A 7 -16.50 -22.94 14.94
CA GLU A 7 -15.92 -22.59 16.23
C GLU A 7 -14.59 -21.87 15.98
N PRO A 8 -14.43 -20.63 16.49
CA PRO A 8 -13.17 -19.93 16.33
C PRO A 8 -12.07 -20.71 17.07
N PRO A 9 -10.88 -20.86 16.48
CA PRO A 9 -9.80 -21.61 17.10
C PRO A 9 -9.49 -21.14 18.53
N ALA A 10 -9.27 -22.07 19.46
CA ALA A 10 -9.09 -21.76 20.88
C ALA A 10 -7.88 -20.84 21.15
N ASN A 11 -6.88 -20.89 20.27
CA ASN A 11 -5.64 -20.09 20.34
C ASN A 11 -5.78 -18.65 19.84
N TRP A 12 -6.95 -18.25 19.31
CA TRP A 12 -7.18 -16.90 18.84
C TRP A 12 -7.37 -15.94 20.01
N MET A 13 -6.98 -14.68 19.80
CA MET A 13 -7.27 -13.63 20.76
C MET A 13 -8.78 -13.34 20.82
N GLU A 14 -9.28 -12.91 21.97
CA GLU A 14 -10.71 -12.65 22.18
C GLU A 14 -11.31 -11.63 21.21
N TRP A 15 -10.51 -10.71 20.68
CA TRP A 15 -10.95 -9.77 19.65
C TRP A 15 -11.09 -10.45 18.26
N GLU A 16 -10.23 -11.40 17.91
CA GLU A 16 -10.31 -12.15 16.64
C GLU A 16 -11.55 -13.04 16.63
N LYS A 17 -11.82 -13.71 17.75
CA LYS A 17 -13.03 -14.53 17.94
C LYS A 17 -14.31 -13.71 17.78
N ARG A 18 -14.29 -12.42 18.19
CA ARG A 18 -15.44 -11.51 18.09
C ARG A 18 -15.82 -11.18 16.65
N TYR A 19 -14.84 -11.16 15.74
CA TYR A 19 -15.08 -10.88 14.32
C TYR A 19 -15.18 -12.14 13.46
N PHE A 20 -14.84 -13.33 13.97
CA PHE A 20 -14.80 -14.57 13.19
C PHE A 20 -16.09 -14.87 12.41
N THR A 21 -17.25 -14.69 13.05
CA THR A 21 -18.55 -15.00 12.43
C THR A 21 -19.01 -13.95 11.42
N SER A 22 -18.55 -12.71 11.56
CA SER A 22 -18.92 -11.58 10.69
C SER A 22 -17.84 -11.23 9.67
N TYR A 23 -16.65 -11.85 9.77
CA TYR A 23 -15.51 -11.55 8.92
C TYR A 23 -15.82 -11.79 7.45
N ASP A 24 -16.38 -12.96 7.13
CA ASP A 24 -16.69 -13.34 5.76
C ASP A 24 -17.71 -12.37 5.13
N SER A 25 -18.79 -12.07 5.85
CA SER A 25 -19.80 -11.11 5.38
C SER A 25 -19.23 -9.70 5.22
N LEU A 26 -18.40 -9.24 6.17
CA LEU A 26 -17.79 -7.92 6.12
C LEU A 26 -16.84 -7.79 4.92
N ILE A 27 -16.00 -8.81 4.69
CA ILE A 27 -15.08 -8.84 3.56
C ILE A 27 -15.85 -8.89 2.24
N CYS A 28 -16.88 -9.73 2.13
CA CYS A 28 -17.70 -9.81 0.93
C CYS A 28 -18.44 -8.48 0.64
N GLU A 29 -18.97 -7.82 1.66
CA GLU A 29 -19.64 -6.52 1.51
C GLU A 29 -18.66 -5.43 1.07
N MET A 30 -17.50 -5.32 1.75
CA MET A 30 -16.47 -4.36 1.37
C MET A 30 -15.93 -4.63 -0.04
N MET A 31 -15.73 -5.90 -0.40
CA MET A 31 -15.28 -6.29 -1.73
C MET A 31 -16.34 -5.98 -2.80
N GLY A 32 -17.61 -6.27 -2.53
CA GLY A 32 -18.72 -5.95 -3.43
C GLY A 32 -18.87 -4.44 -3.65
N PHE A 33 -18.75 -3.65 -2.58
CA PHE A 33 -18.73 -2.19 -2.67
C PHE A 33 -17.55 -1.69 -3.51
N LEU A 34 -16.34 -2.17 -3.22
CA LEU A 34 -15.15 -1.80 -3.98
C LEU A 34 -15.28 -2.18 -5.46
N GLN A 35 -15.82 -3.37 -5.74
CA GLN A 35 -16.06 -3.84 -7.10
C GLN A 35 -17.08 -2.96 -7.82
N SER A 36 -18.19 -2.58 -7.17
CA SER A 36 -19.18 -1.66 -7.74
C SER A 36 -18.55 -0.32 -8.09
N GLN A 37 -17.76 0.24 -7.17
CA GLN A 37 -17.04 1.48 -7.39
C GLN A 37 -16.08 1.35 -8.58
N LEU A 38 -15.31 0.26 -8.66
CA LEU A 38 -14.39 0.03 -9.77
C LEU A 38 -15.11 -0.17 -11.11
N MET A 39 -16.27 -0.81 -11.14
CA MET A 39 -17.07 -0.96 -12.36
C MET A 39 -17.67 0.36 -12.85
N ASP A 40 -18.03 1.25 -11.92
CA ASP A 40 -18.57 2.58 -12.26
C ASP A 40 -17.47 3.61 -12.53
N THR A 41 -16.21 3.33 -12.17
CA THR A 41 -15.12 4.26 -12.43
C THR A 41 -14.84 4.42 -13.92
N ARG A 42 -14.79 5.67 -14.36
CA ARG A 42 -14.42 6.01 -15.74
C ARG A 42 -13.00 5.47 -16.01
N PRO A 43 -12.71 4.91 -17.20
CA PRO A 43 -11.41 4.35 -17.56
C PRO A 43 -10.21 5.27 -17.26
N GLY A 44 -10.41 6.58 -17.31
CA GLY A 44 -9.40 7.58 -16.96
C GLY A 44 -8.92 7.55 -15.51
N LEU A 45 -9.76 7.16 -14.53
CA LEU A 45 -9.36 7.07 -13.13
C LEU A 45 -8.38 5.90 -12.92
N ALA A 46 -8.67 4.75 -13.53
CA ALA A 46 -7.78 3.59 -13.49
C ALA A 46 -6.39 3.92 -14.10
N LEU A 47 -6.38 4.60 -15.25
CA LEU A 47 -5.15 5.10 -15.87
C LEU A 47 -4.42 6.11 -14.96
N GLY A 48 -5.16 6.97 -14.27
CA GLY A 48 -4.61 7.90 -13.28
C GLY A 48 -3.90 7.19 -12.14
N PHE A 49 -4.51 6.15 -11.55
CA PHE A 49 -3.86 5.35 -10.51
C PHE A 49 -2.63 4.60 -11.03
N ILE A 50 -2.70 4.01 -12.22
CA ILE A 50 -1.55 3.37 -12.85
C ILE A 50 -0.40 4.37 -13.02
N ALA A 51 -0.70 5.58 -13.51
CA ALA A 51 0.29 6.64 -13.67
C ALA A 51 0.87 7.07 -12.31
N LEU A 52 0.04 7.28 -11.29
CA LEU A 52 0.50 7.63 -9.94
C LEU A 52 1.42 6.55 -9.35
N ILE A 53 1.04 5.28 -9.44
CA ILE A 53 1.86 4.16 -8.97
C ILE A 53 3.18 4.09 -9.75
N SER A 54 3.10 4.19 -11.09
CA SER A 54 4.28 4.12 -11.96
C SER A 54 5.24 5.29 -11.74
N LEU A 55 4.73 6.47 -11.42
CA LEU A 55 5.53 7.68 -11.17
C LEU A 55 6.04 7.78 -9.74
N SER A 56 5.43 7.07 -8.78
CA SER A 56 5.84 7.14 -7.36
C SER A 56 7.31 6.76 -7.14
N VAL A 57 7.74 5.64 -7.73
CA VAL A 57 9.10 5.12 -7.63
C VAL A 57 10.14 6.03 -8.31
N PRO A 58 9.99 6.41 -9.59
CA PRO A 58 10.96 7.29 -10.25
C PRO A 58 10.99 8.68 -9.60
N MET A 59 9.87 9.21 -9.10
CA MET A 59 9.86 10.48 -8.38
C MET A 59 10.65 10.40 -7.07
N ALA A 60 10.44 9.36 -6.27
CA ALA A 60 11.20 9.13 -5.05
C ALA A 60 12.70 8.93 -5.34
N THR A 61 13.01 8.17 -6.39
CA THR A 61 14.40 7.92 -6.83
C THR A 61 15.09 9.21 -7.25
N ALA A 62 14.40 10.07 -8.01
CA ALA A 62 14.92 11.37 -8.42
C ALA A 62 15.22 12.25 -7.20
N MET A 63 14.30 12.34 -6.24
CA MET A 63 14.52 13.11 -5.00
C MET A 63 15.71 12.57 -4.19
N MET A 64 15.81 11.25 -4.02
CA MET A 64 16.96 10.64 -3.36
C MET A 64 18.27 10.97 -4.07
N PHE A 65 18.30 10.90 -5.39
CA PHE A 65 19.48 11.24 -6.18
C PHE A 65 19.89 12.70 -6.02
N PHE A 66 18.94 13.63 -6.04
CA PHE A 66 19.22 15.06 -5.81
C PHE A 66 19.84 15.30 -4.44
N HIS A 67 19.22 14.78 -3.37
CA HIS A 67 19.76 14.92 -2.02
C HIS A 67 21.15 14.27 -1.87
N PHE A 68 21.35 13.10 -2.45
CA PHE A 68 22.65 12.44 -2.43
C PHE A 68 23.73 13.26 -3.14
N SER A 69 23.39 13.85 -4.30
CA SER A 69 24.31 14.69 -5.06
C SER A 69 24.72 15.97 -4.31
N GLU A 70 23.78 16.57 -3.57
CA GLU A 70 24.01 17.73 -2.74
C GLU A 70 24.93 17.39 -1.56
N MET A 71 24.63 16.30 -0.85
CA MET A 71 25.49 15.81 0.24
C MET A 71 26.90 15.49 -0.25
N PHE A 72 27.02 14.85 -1.42
CA PHE A 72 28.31 14.53 -2.01
C PHE A 72 29.11 15.80 -2.33
N LYS A 73 28.47 16.81 -2.92
CA LYS A 73 29.10 18.11 -3.19
C LYS A 73 29.57 18.77 -1.89
N THR A 74 28.72 18.85 -0.86
CA THR A 74 29.08 19.43 0.44
C THR A 74 30.25 18.69 1.09
N ALA A 75 30.29 17.36 0.98
CA ALA A 75 31.39 16.55 1.50
C ALA A 75 32.71 16.81 0.76
N LEU A 76 32.66 17.00 -0.56
CA LEU A 76 33.83 17.33 -1.38
C LEU A 76 34.35 18.74 -1.07
N ASP A 77 33.46 19.73 -0.99
CA ASP A 77 33.79 21.13 -0.68
C ASP A 77 34.31 21.29 0.77
N GLY A 78 33.87 20.41 1.68
CA GLY A 78 34.32 20.37 3.08
C GLY A 78 35.65 19.63 3.30
N LEU A 79 36.24 19.02 2.27
CA LEU A 79 37.49 18.27 2.39
C LEU A 79 38.70 19.23 2.31
N PRO A 80 39.52 19.38 3.38
CA PRO A 80 40.66 20.28 3.36
C PRO A 80 41.78 19.69 2.48
N GLY A 81 41.85 20.11 1.22
CA GLY A 81 42.89 19.70 0.28
C GLY A 81 42.52 19.74 -1.22
N LEU A 82 41.30 20.13 -1.57
CA LEU A 82 40.81 20.19 -2.97
C LEU A 82 40.38 21.59 -3.45
N ASN A 83 40.66 22.64 -2.68
CA ASN A 83 40.36 24.04 -3.02
C ASN A 83 41.65 24.88 -3.03
#